data_AF-A0A2S0VN47-F1
#
_entry.id   AF-A0A2S0VN47-F1
#
_cell.length_a   1.000
_cell.length_b   1.000
_cell.length_c   1.000
_cell.angle_alpha   90.00
_cell.angle_beta   90.00
_cell.angle_gamma   90.00
#
_symmetry.space_group_name_H-M   'P 1'
#
loop_
_entity.id
_entity.type
_entity.pdbx_description
1 polymer ?
#
loop_
_entity_poly.entity_id
_entity_poly.type
_entity_poly.pdbx_seq_one_letter_code
_entity_poly.pdbx_strand_id
1 'polypeptide(L)'
;MFKPSSLVIALLSLVLVSGTALAEKPAKTKNVEKYADEYSGRHNQKNIRMAVASKAFSWLSGSPADNEKLSVGKSAQFFGFVALRYQSDRAARRGDLGRVFHHLASEQQRAAVLKAAKQETQVMQDWWTVRKQILRQLEYHLYTGEAINETELLTLSAEFGWLNAHAGLIEAQACASIEQHLTAAQWQKLKQLRKDPALASRDNKARLDFSSELEQNIPDNSKDLAARYEDIFAKCFSYLTGTLQDREVIPLGQPAQFFGFVSIRHKSGRGAKRGKISKQFDKLLSREQLTYLNKATNALLLEIKQFKRLRRELMLYMDRVRFGNQQTFDLEEYKQLAYKLGVVEIRCAIIEALSYRKVRAVMSEAQQAQMMVLRSDYIIDSKTTENLAGLDRGKQLFKLCAGCHQQNNLAPSLNGILNRPVASLNFAYSDAFKQQQSAIWTSEKLDSFLAAPDKAIPGNKMGFAGLLKAQDRQALISYLSTLK
;
A
#
# COMPACT_ATOMS: atom_id res chain seq x y z
N MET A 1 -29.03 -62.17 58.70
CA MET A 1 -29.72 -61.23 57.79
C MET A 1 -29.07 -59.86 57.99
N PHE A 2 -28.64 -59.22 56.91
CA PHE A 2 -28.04 -57.87 56.78
C PHE A 2 -26.64 -57.57 57.36
N LYS A 3 -25.75 -57.08 56.47
CA LYS A 3 -24.33 -56.71 56.66
C LYS A 3 -24.18 -55.27 57.19
N PRO A 4 -23.04 -54.91 57.84
CA PRO A 4 -22.95 -53.70 58.65
C PRO A 4 -22.51 -52.45 57.88
N SER A 5 -23.02 -51.32 58.35
CA SER A 5 -22.75 -49.94 57.93
C SER A 5 -21.63 -49.32 58.76
N SER A 6 -20.76 -48.53 58.13
CA SER A 6 -19.67 -47.82 58.81
C SER A 6 -19.95 -46.33 59.00
N LEU A 7 -19.77 -45.91 60.26
CA LEU A 7 -19.24 -44.65 60.78
C LEU A 7 -19.75 -43.30 60.24
N VAL A 8 -20.34 -42.54 61.17
CA VAL A 8 -20.47 -41.07 61.14
C VAL A 8 -19.76 -40.54 62.38
N ILE A 9 -18.87 -39.55 62.25
CA ILE A 9 -18.55 -38.51 63.26
C ILE A 9 -17.91 -37.29 62.56
N ALA A 10 -18.60 -36.16 62.72
CA ALA A 10 -18.24 -34.73 62.85
C ALA A 10 -17.00 -34.11 62.15
N LEU A 11 -17.18 -32.92 61.55
CA LEU A 11 -16.80 -31.62 62.19
C LEU A 11 -17.13 -30.38 61.30
N LEU A 12 -17.68 -29.35 61.95
CA LEU A 12 -17.57 -27.88 61.75
C LEU A 12 -17.52 -27.26 60.34
N SER A 13 -18.54 -26.46 60.02
CA SER A 13 -18.58 -25.51 58.89
C SER A 13 -18.23 -24.09 59.37
N LEU A 14 -17.07 -23.57 58.98
CA LEU A 14 -16.71 -22.15 59.08
C LEU A 14 -16.73 -21.54 57.68
N VAL A 15 -17.41 -20.40 57.54
CA VAL A 15 -17.57 -19.65 56.30
C VAL A 15 -16.25 -18.98 55.89
N LEU A 16 -15.77 -19.28 54.68
CA LEU A 16 -14.79 -18.48 53.94
C LEU A 16 -15.36 -18.17 52.56
N VAL A 17 -15.54 -16.88 52.29
CA VAL A 17 -15.97 -16.32 51.00
C VAL A 17 -14.82 -16.48 50.00
N SER A 18 -15.01 -17.34 48.99
CA SER A 18 -14.18 -17.39 47.79
C SER A 18 -15.06 -17.03 46.58
N GLY A 19 -14.93 -15.79 46.12
CA GLY A 19 -15.50 -15.33 44.86
C GLY A 19 -14.68 -15.84 43.68
N THR A 20 -15.02 -17.01 43.15
CA THR A 20 -14.60 -17.44 41.83
C THR A 20 -15.71 -17.12 40.83
N ALA A 21 -15.37 -16.26 39.87
CA ALA A 21 -16.22 -15.90 38.75
C ALA A 21 -16.60 -17.16 37.96
N LEU A 22 -17.88 -17.54 38.01
CA LEU A 22 -18.46 -18.49 37.08
C LEU A 22 -18.49 -17.82 35.71
N ALA A 23 -17.62 -18.30 34.83
CA ALA A 23 -17.61 -17.93 33.42
C ALA A 23 -18.95 -18.32 32.78
N GLU A 24 -19.79 -17.33 32.53
CA GLU A 24 -20.96 -17.48 31.66
C GLU A 24 -20.48 -17.95 30.29
N LYS A 25 -21.08 -19.05 29.80
CA LYS A 25 -20.86 -19.52 28.43
C LYS A 25 -21.15 -18.38 27.45
N PRO A 26 -20.26 -18.10 26.49
CA PRO A 26 -20.48 -17.00 25.56
C PRO A 26 -21.73 -17.31 24.72
N ALA A 27 -22.71 -16.41 24.78
CA ALA A 27 -23.86 -16.43 23.88
C ALA A 27 -23.37 -16.51 22.43
N LYS A 28 -23.95 -17.43 21.65
CA LYS A 28 -23.65 -17.59 20.22
C LYS A 28 -23.93 -16.26 19.48
N THR A 29 -22.91 -15.44 19.32
CA THR A 29 -22.96 -14.17 18.57
C THR A 29 -23.00 -14.47 17.08
N LYS A 30 -24.21 -14.59 16.53
CA LYS A 30 -24.51 -14.85 15.11
C LYS A 30 -24.04 -13.75 14.12
N ASN A 31 -23.17 -12.82 14.50
CA ASN A 31 -22.82 -11.66 13.66
C ASN A 31 -21.34 -11.29 13.58
N VAL A 32 -20.41 -12.03 14.20
CA VAL A 32 -18.97 -11.66 14.17
C VAL A 32 -18.37 -11.82 12.75
N GLU A 33 -18.85 -12.78 11.95
CA GLU A 33 -18.34 -13.02 10.60
C GLU A 33 -18.65 -11.90 9.58
N LYS A 34 -19.63 -11.03 9.87
CA LYS A 34 -20.10 -10.02 8.90
C LYS A 34 -19.23 -8.75 8.88
N TYR A 35 -18.52 -8.46 9.98
CA TYR A 35 -17.81 -7.18 10.15
C TYR A 35 -16.43 -7.14 9.47
N ALA A 36 -15.85 -8.30 9.13
CA ALA A 36 -14.56 -8.40 8.44
C ALA A 36 -14.62 -8.11 6.91
N ASP A 37 -15.80 -7.86 6.34
CA ASP A 37 -16.02 -7.98 4.90
C ASP A 37 -15.73 -6.73 4.02
N GLU A 38 -15.52 -5.49 4.54
CA GLU A 38 -15.43 -4.29 3.63
C GLU A 38 -14.05 -3.71 3.33
N TYR A 39 -13.08 -3.66 4.24
CA TYR A 39 -11.73 -3.19 3.88
C TYR A 39 -10.80 -4.32 3.47
N SER A 40 -11.10 -5.50 4.00
CA SER A 40 -10.33 -6.72 4.03
C SER A 40 -11.20 -7.87 3.55
N GLY A 41 -11.82 -7.72 2.38
CA GLY A 41 -12.68 -8.76 1.82
C GLY A 41 -12.04 -10.13 1.98
N ARG A 42 -12.83 -11.16 2.30
CA ARG A 42 -12.33 -12.52 2.60
C ARG A 42 -11.20 -12.88 1.65
N HIS A 43 -10.04 -13.28 2.15
CA HIS A 43 -8.90 -13.68 1.30
C HIS A 43 -9.12 -15.10 0.73
N ASN A 44 -10.31 -15.32 0.17
CA ASN A 44 -10.65 -16.50 -0.60
C ASN A 44 -10.26 -16.30 -2.07
N GLN A 45 -10.25 -17.39 -2.82
CA GLN A 45 -9.81 -17.41 -4.21
C GLN A 45 -10.55 -16.38 -5.08
N LYS A 46 -11.87 -16.23 -4.91
CA LYS A 46 -12.69 -15.30 -5.68
C LYS A 46 -12.25 -13.84 -5.48
N ASN A 47 -12.05 -13.42 -4.23
CA ASN A 47 -11.67 -12.05 -3.92
C ASN A 47 -10.23 -11.73 -4.29
N ILE A 48 -9.31 -12.69 -4.12
CA ILE A 48 -7.93 -12.55 -4.58
C ILE A 48 -7.90 -12.47 -6.11
N ARG A 49 -8.65 -13.31 -6.82
CA ARG A 49 -8.74 -13.27 -8.29
C ARG A 49 -9.27 -11.94 -8.80
N MET A 50 -10.28 -11.39 -8.11
CA MET A 50 -10.80 -10.05 -8.40
C MET A 50 -9.72 -8.98 -8.17
N ALA A 51 -8.98 -9.06 -7.06
CA ALA A 51 -7.90 -8.12 -6.76
C ALA A 51 -6.82 -8.18 -7.85
N VAL A 52 -6.35 -9.38 -8.19
CA VAL A 52 -5.36 -9.65 -9.24
C VAL A 52 -5.78 -9.06 -10.58
N ALA A 53 -7.00 -9.32 -11.07
CA ALA A 53 -7.47 -8.73 -12.33
C ALA A 53 -7.62 -7.22 -12.27
N SER A 54 -8.17 -6.68 -11.18
CA SER A 54 -8.34 -5.23 -11.05
C SER A 54 -7.00 -4.49 -11.04
N LYS A 55 -5.98 -5.08 -10.39
CA LYS A 55 -4.61 -4.58 -10.38
C LYS A 55 -3.96 -4.72 -11.75
N ALA A 56 -4.08 -5.88 -12.39
CA ALA A 56 -3.61 -6.10 -13.76
C ALA A 56 -4.16 -5.04 -14.71
N PHE A 57 -5.47 -4.78 -14.71
CA PHE A 57 -6.08 -3.73 -15.50
C PHE A 57 -5.46 -2.36 -15.21
N SER A 58 -5.32 -1.99 -13.93
CA SER A 58 -4.77 -0.69 -13.53
C SER A 58 -3.36 -0.48 -14.07
N TRP A 59 -2.52 -1.50 -13.99
CA TRP A 59 -1.11 -1.44 -14.37
C TRP A 59 -0.87 -1.56 -15.88
N LEU A 60 -1.68 -2.38 -16.55
CA LEU A 60 -1.57 -2.57 -18.00
C LEU A 60 -2.16 -1.39 -18.79
N SER A 61 -3.11 -0.65 -18.20
CA SER A 61 -3.75 0.51 -18.84
C SER A 61 -3.29 1.88 -18.32
N GLY A 62 -2.56 1.91 -17.19
CA GLY A 62 -2.04 3.13 -16.57
C GLY A 62 -0.62 3.47 -17.01
N SER A 63 -0.21 4.72 -16.84
CA SER A 63 1.21 5.09 -16.92
C SER A 63 1.93 4.78 -15.60
N PRO A 64 3.25 4.57 -15.59
CA PRO A 64 4.00 4.34 -14.35
C PRO A 64 3.71 5.40 -13.26
N ALA A 65 3.54 6.65 -13.66
CA ALA A 65 3.25 7.73 -12.74
C ALA A 65 1.75 7.87 -12.34
N ASP A 66 0.86 7.07 -12.94
CA ASP A 66 -0.44 6.76 -12.34
C ASP A 66 -0.31 5.75 -11.20
N ASN A 67 0.67 4.85 -11.33
CA ASN A 67 0.79 3.62 -10.57
C ASN A 67 1.71 3.73 -9.34
N GLU A 68 2.54 4.77 -9.26
CA GLU A 68 3.40 5.09 -8.12
C GLU A 68 2.66 5.51 -6.82
N LYS A 69 1.33 5.68 -6.87
CA LYS A 69 0.55 6.31 -5.79
C LYS A 69 0.12 5.34 -4.70
N LEU A 70 0.58 5.57 -3.47
CA LEU A 70 -0.04 5.08 -2.24
C LEU A 70 -0.54 6.26 -1.41
N SER A 71 -1.71 6.12 -0.78
CA SER A 71 -2.23 7.13 0.15
C SER A 71 -1.48 7.07 1.48
N VAL A 72 -1.32 8.23 2.13
CA VAL A 72 -0.88 8.32 3.54
C VAL A 72 -1.69 7.34 4.39
N GLY A 73 -0.99 6.55 5.21
CA GLY A 73 -1.60 5.54 6.05
C GLY A 73 -1.79 4.15 5.44
N LYS A 74 -1.32 3.95 4.20
CA LYS A 74 -0.97 2.62 3.66
C LYS A 74 0.49 2.24 3.93
N SER A 75 1.25 3.15 4.54
CA SER A 75 2.56 2.92 5.15
C SER A 75 2.41 2.22 6.52
N ALA A 76 3.42 1.43 6.90
CA ALA A 76 3.37 0.53 8.07
C ALA A 76 2.23 -0.51 7.98
N GLN A 77 2.16 -1.31 6.92
CA GLN A 77 1.13 -2.35 6.76
C GLN A 77 1.12 -3.40 7.86
N PHE A 78 2.26 -3.61 8.51
CA PHE A 78 2.33 -4.52 9.63
C PHE A 78 1.51 -4.00 10.80
N PHE A 79 1.45 -2.68 10.99
CA PHE A 79 0.68 -2.00 12.04
C PHE A 79 -0.28 -0.95 11.46
N GLY A 80 -1.43 -1.42 10.99
CA GLY A 80 -2.41 -0.61 10.27
C GLY A 80 -3.65 -0.24 11.09
N PHE A 81 -4.36 0.79 10.62
CA PHE A 81 -5.71 1.10 11.07
C PHE A 81 -6.68 -0.01 10.68
N VAL A 82 -7.42 -0.55 11.66
CA VAL A 82 -8.51 -1.49 11.40
C VAL A 82 -9.81 -0.71 11.21
N ALA A 83 -10.38 -0.79 10.01
CA ALA A 83 -11.58 -0.03 9.68
C ALA A 83 -12.80 -0.46 10.50
N LEU A 84 -13.46 0.52 11.11
CA LEU A 84 -14.77 0.36 11.73
C LEU A 84 -15.88 0.66 10.72
N ARG A 85 -17.11 0.28 11.06
CA ARG A 85 -18.30 0.59 10.27
C ARG A 85 -19.36 1.28 11.10
N TYR A 86 -20.12 2.15 10.46
CA TYR A 86 -21.38 2.67 10.98
C TYR A 86 -22.45 1.57 10.99
N GLN A 87 -23.54 1.77 11.74
CA GLN A 87 -24.70 0.86 11.70
C GLN A 87 -25.28 0.70 10.28
N SER A 88 -25.14 1.71 9.42
CA SER A 88 -25.50 1.66 7.99
C SER A 88 -24.59 0.76 7.13
N ASP A 89 -23.70 -0.01 7.76
CA ASP A 89 -22.65 -0.84 7.16
C ASP A 89 -21.54 -0.07 6.44
N ARG A 90 -21.71 1.24 6.16
CA ARG A 90 -20.63 2.08 5.60
C ARG A 90 -19.41 2.14 6.52
N ALA A 91 -18.24 1.94 5.93
CA ALA A 91 -16.93 2.33 6.44
C ALA A 91 -16.93 3.67 7.23
N ALA A 92 -16.48 3.62 8.48
CA ALA A 92 -16.16 4.79 9.26
C ALA A 92 -14.93 5.49 8.68
N ARG A 93 -14.96 6.83 8.66
CA ARG A 93 -13.83 7.61 8.17
C ARG A 93 -12.73 7.61 9.21
N ARG A 94 -11.60 7.01 8.84
CA ARG A 94 -10.37 6.98 9.65
C ARG A 94 -10.01 8.36 10.22
N GLY A 95 -9.98 9.37 9.37
CA GLY A 95 -9.56 10.72 9.77
C GLY A 95 -10.50 11.38 10.79
N ASP A 96 -11.80 11.08 10.73
CA ASP A 96 -12.77 11.59 11.71
C ASP A 96 -12.47 10.99 13.09
N LEU A 97 -12.20 9.69 13.16
CA LEU A 97 -11.83 9.01 14.39
C LEU A 97 -10.49 9.52 14.96
N GLY A 98 -9.51 9.74 14.08
CA GLY A 98 -8.21 10.31 14.47
C GLY A 98 -8.35 11.71 15.09
N ARG A 99 -9.06 12.62 14.42
CA ARG A 99 -9.31 13.99 14.91
C ARG A 99 -10.05 14.01 16.25
N VAL A 100 -11.08 13.18 16.41
CA VAL A 100 -11.82 13.11 17.67
C VAL A 100 -10.93 12.58 18.80
N PHE A 101 -10.09 11.56 18.53
CA PHE A 101 -9.17 11.07 19.56
C PHE A 101 -8.13 12.14 19.94
N HIS A 102 -7.58 12.86 18.96
CA HIS A 102 -6.69 13.99 19.23
C HIS A 102 -7.32 15.04 20.17
N HIS A 103 -8.59 15.39 19.96
CA HIS A 103 -9.29 16.35 20.84
C HIS A 103 -9.56 15.83 22.25
N LEU A 104 -9.70 14.51 22.40
CA LEU A 104 -9.85 13.89 23.72
C LEU A 104 -8.51 13.78 24.46
N ALA A 105 -7.38 13.78 23.74
CA ALA A 105 -6.06 13.61 24.31
C ALA A 105 -5.60 14.84 25.10
N SER A 106 -4.83 14.63 26.17
CA SER A 106 -4.12 15.69 26.89
C SER A 106 -2.94 16.21 26.07
N GLU A 107 -2.35 17.34 26.50
CA GLU A 107 -1.14 17.88 25.86
C GLU A 107 0.03 16.87 25.87
N GLN A 108 0.22 16.17 26.99
CA GLN A 108 1.23 15.13 27.12
C GLN A 108 1.01 13.99 26.10
N GLN A 109 -0.24 13.54 25.94
CA GLN A 109 -0.60 12.49 24.97
C GLN A 109 -0.40 12.97 23.52
N ARG A 110 -0.78 14.22 23.20
CA ARG A 110 -0.52 14.84 21.90
C ARG A 110 0.97 14.96 21.60
N ALA A 111 1.78 15.32 22.60
CA ALA A 111 3.23 15.40 22.47
C ALA A 111 3.88 14.03 22.18
N ALA A 112 3.38 12.95 22.78
CA ALA A 112 3.84 11.59 22.50
C ALA A 112 3.60 11.19 21.03
N VAL A 113 2.41 11.50 20.49
CA VAL A 113 2.10 11.24 19.07
C VAL A 113 2.94 12.11 18.14
N LEU A 114 3.14 13.39 18.47
CA LEU A 114 3.97 14.28 17.67
C LEU A 114 5.43 13.81 17.62
N LYS A 115 5.97 13.35 18.76
CA LYS A 115 7.31 12.75 18.82
C LYS A 115 7.42 11.54 17.89
N ALA A 116 6.43 10.64 17.94
CA ALA A 116 6.39 9.46 17.07
C ALA A 116 6.31 9.84 15.58
N ALA A 117 5.45 10.79 15.20
CA ALA A 117 5.34 11.28 13.84
C ALA A 117 6.67 11.86 13.30
N LYS A 118 7.40 12.60 14.15
CA LYS A 118 8.74 13.11 13.83
C LYS A 118 9.76 11.98 13.67
N GLN A 119 9.81 11.04 14.61
CA GLN A 119 10.75 9.91 14.59
C GLN A 119 10.56 9.01 13.37
N GLU A 120 9.32 8.75 12.99
CA GLU A 120 8.98 7.93 11.83
C GLU A 120 9.38 8.65 10.52
N THR A 121 9.68 9.96 10.52
CA THR A 121 9.90 10.76 9.30
C THR A 121 10.97 10.18 8.40
N GLN A 122 12.16 9.96 8.94
CA GLN A 122 13.28 9.37 8.19
C GLN A 122 12.94 7.93 7.75
N VAL A 123 12.39 7.11 8.66
CA VAL A 123 11.99 5.72 8.36
C VAL A 123 11.10 5.64 7.13
N MET A 124 10.17 6.58 6.99
CA MET A 124 9.28 6.62 5.83
C MET A 124 9.95 7.13 4.56
N GLN A 125 10.89 8.07 4.65
CA GLN A 125 11.67 8.50 3.48
C GLN A 125 12.51 7.35 2.93
N ASP A 126 13.14 6.58 3.82
CA ASP A 126 13.90 5.38 3.47
C ASP A 126 12.97 4.31 2.89
N TRP A 127 11.82 4.09 3.52
CA TRP A 127 10.82 3.13 3.05
C TRP A 127 10.34 3.46 1.63
N TRP A 128 10.09 4.73 1.35
CA TRP A 128 9.71 5.18 0.00
C TRP A 128 10.82 4.97 -1.01
N THR A 129 12.08 5.19 -0.62
CA THR A 129 13.26 4.97 -1.45
C THR A 129 13.40 3.50 -1.84
N VAL A 130 13.40 2.60 -0.86
CA VAL A 130 13.49 1.15 -1.07
C VAL A 130 12.30 0.64 -1.87
N ARG A 131 11.08 1.07 -1.52
CA ARG A 131 9.87 0.71 -2.27
C ARG A 131 10.00 1.09 -3.74
N LYS A 132 10.52 2.28 -4.02
CA LYS A 132 10.68 2.79 -5.38
C LYS A 132 11.70 1.95 -6.15
N GLN A 133 12.82 1.57 -5.55
CA GLN A 133 13.81 0.69 -6.18
C GLN A 133 13.18 -0.66 -6.58
N ILE A 134 12.48 -1.31 -5.64
CA ILE A 134 11.76 -2.56 -5.90
C ILE A 134 10.72 -2.37 -7.03
N LEU A 135 9.92 -1.31 -6.94
CA LEU A 135 8.88 -1.03 -7.92
C LEU A 135 9.47 -0.85 -9.33
N ARG A 136 10.60 -0.16 -9.46
CA ARG A 136 11.25 0.04 -10.76
C ARG A 136 11.71 -1.26 -11.40
N GLN A 137 12.25 -2.19 -10.62
CA GLN A 137 12.63 -3.50 -11.15
C GLN A 137 11.39 -4.30 -11.63
N LEU A 138 10.33 -4.33 -10.82
CA LEU A 138 9.09 -5.03 -11.16
C LEU A 138 8.39 -4.42 -12.38
N GLU A 139 8.39 -3.09 -12.48
CA GLU A 139 7.90 -2.34 -13.63
C GLU A 139 8.73 -2.62 -14.87
N TYR A 140 10.07 -2.60 -14.75
CA TYR A 140 10.96 -2.89 -15.85
C TYR A 140 10.63 -4.26 -16.44
N HIS A 141 10.56 -5.30 -15.62
CA HIS A 141 10.12 -6.62 -16.07
C HIS A 141 8.73 -6.60 -16.74
N LEU A 142 7.75 -5.92 -16.14
CA LEU A 142 6.38 -5.83 -16.68
C LEU A 142 6.35 -5.25 -18.10
N TYR A 143 7.20 -4.25 -18.39
CA TYR A 143 7.20 -3.55 -19.66
C TYR A 143 8.14 -4.17 -20.70
N THR A 144 9.30 -4.69 -20.29
CA THR A 144 10.33 -5.20 -21.21
C THR A 144 10.25 -6.71 -21.36
N GLY A 145 9.95 -7.43 -20.28
CA GLY A 145 10.09 -8.89 -20.17
C GLY A 145 11.47 -9.37 -19.76
N GLU A 146 12.41 -8.45 -19.54
CA GLU A 146 13.72 -8.77 -18.97
C GLU A 146 13.57 -9.44 -17.60
N ALA A 147 14.50 -10.34 -17.27
CA ALA A 147 14.44 -11.10 -16.02
C ALA A 147 14.51 -10.17 -14.80
N ILE A 148 13.76 -10.52 -13.76
CA ILE A 148 13.83 -9.84 -12.46
C ILE A 148 15.12 -10.28 -11.76
N ASN A 149 15.89 -9.33 -11.23
CA ASN A 149 17.03 -9.64 -10.39
C ASN A 149 16.54 -10.06 -8.98
N GLU A 150 16.21 -11.35 -8.83
CA GLU A 150 15.65 -11.87 -7.58
C GLU A 150 16.60 -11.69 -6.39
N THR A 151 17.92 -11.79 -6.58
CA THR A 151 18.91 -11.59 -5.51
C THR A 151 18.86 -10.18 -4.97
N GLU A 152 18.86 -9.17 -5.84
CA GLU A 152 18.76 -7.77 -5.44
C GLU A 152 17.41 -7.47 -4.80
N LEU A 153 16.31 -7.98 -5.37
CA LEU A 153 14.98 -7.83 -4.78
C LEU A 153 14.88 -8.46 -3.40
N LEU A 154 15.54 -9.58 -3.14
CA LEU A 154 15.56 -10.21 -1.82
C LEU A 154 16.29 -9.34 -0.79
N THR A 155 17.41 -8.73 -1.15
CA THR A 155 18.10 -7.77 -0.27
C THR A 155 17.20 -6.57 0.05
N LEU A 156 16.61 -5.95 -0.98
CA LEU A 156 15.67 -4.84 -0.82
C LEU A 156 14.42 -5.25 -0.01
N SER A 157 13.98 -6.50 -0.12
CA SER A 157 12.82 -7.01 0.61
C SER A 157 13.02 -7.03 2.12
N ALA A 158 14.23 -7.38 2.58
CA ALA A 158 14.55 -7.40 4.00
C ALA A 158 14.51 -5.97 4.56
N GLU A 159 15.18 -5.04 3.90
CA GLU A 159 15.17 -3.64 4.28
C GLU A 159 13.74 -3.06 4.27
N PHE A 160 12.97 -3.31 3.21
CA PHE A 160 11.57 -2.90 3.10
C PHE A 160 10.71 -3.45 4.25
N GLY A 161 10.87 -4.73 4.57
CA GLY A 161 10.18 -5.39 5.68
C GLY A 161 10.53 -4.76 7.02
N TRP A 162 11.81 -4.52 7.29
CA TRP A 162 12.24 -3.84 8.51
C TRP A 162 11.70 -2.42 8.61
N LEU A 163 11.81 -1.60 7.56
CA LEU A 163 11.31 -0.22 7.59
C LEU A 163 9.79 -0.17 7.85
N ASN A 164 9.04 -1.10 7.27
CA ASN A 164 7.60 -1.25 7.52
C ASN A 164 7.30 -1.63 8.99
N ALA A 165 8.06 -2.58 9.54
CA ALA A 165 7.93 -2.97 10.94
C ALA A 165 8.38 -1.84 11.90
N HIS A 166 9.50 -1.19 11.63
CA HIS A 166 10.07 -0.14 12.44
C HIS A 166 9.12 1.05 12.56
N ALA A 167 8.49 1.47 11.45
CA ALA A 167 7.43 2.46 11.49
C ALA A 167 6.28 2.02 12.41
N GLY A 168 5.81 0.78 12.27
CA GLY A 168 4.78 0.22 13.14
C GLY A 168 5.17 0.12 14.62
N LEU A 169 6.45 -0.14 14.92
CA LEU A 169 6.96 -0.19 16.28
C LEU A 169 6.95 1.19 16.94
N ILE A 170 7.38 2.24 16.22
CA ILE A 170 7.32 3.64 16.68
C ILE A 170 5.87 4.02 17.03
N GLU A 171 4.93 3.68 16.14
CA GLU A 171 3.51 3.97 16.35
C GLU A 171 2.93 3.17 17.52
N ALA A 172 3.25 1.87 17.64
CA ALA A 172 2.79 1.04 18.76
C ALA A 172 3.29 1.55 20.11
N GLN A 173 4.56 2.00 20.18
CA GLN A 173 5.14 2.64 21.37
C GLN A 173 4.40 3.94 21.72
N ALA A 174 4.05 4.75 20.72
CA ALA A 174 3.24 5.97 20.93
C ALA A 174 1.87 5.63 21.51
N CYS A 175 1.18 4.62 20.95
CA CYS A 175 -0.12 4.19 21.43
C CYS A 175 -0.06 3.65 22.87
N ALA A 176 0.98 2.87 23.21
CA ALA A 176 1.22 2.39 24.56
C ALA A 176 1.45 3.54 25.55
N SER A 177 2.25 4.53 25.16
CA SER A 177 2.51 5.72 25.99
C SER A 177 1.25 6.55 26.24
N ILE A 178 0.37 6.69 25.23
CA ILE A 178 -0.95 7.33 25.40
C ILE A 178 -1.80 6.55 26.40
N GLU A 179 -1.86 5.23 26.23
CA GLU A 179 -2.70 4.33 27.04
C GLU A 179 -2.37 4.39 28.53
N GLN A 180 -1.09 4.41 28.88
CA GLN A 180 -0.62 4.52 30.27
C GLN A 180 -1.22 5.73 31.02
N HIS A 181 -1.63 6.77 30.29
CA HIS A 181 -2.15 8.02 30.85
C HIS A 181 -3.62 8.27 30.47
N LEU A 182 -4.33 7.28 29.92
CA LEU A 182 -5.75 7.44 29.62
C LEU A 182 -6.59 7.45 30.89
N THR A 183 -7.33 8.54 31.10
CA THR A 183 -8.32 8.63 32.18
C THR A 183 -9.52 7.72 31.93
N ALA A 184 -10.27 7.39 32.98
CA ALA A 184 -11.50 6.61 32.87
C ALA A 184 -12.53 7.27 31.92
N ALA A 185 -12.63 8.60 31.96
CA ALA A 185 -13.53 9.37 31.09
C ALA A 185 -13.11 9.28 29.60
N GLN A 186 -11.81 9.41 29.31
CA GLN A 186 -11.29 9.22 27.95
C GLN A 186 -11.58 7.79 27.46
N TRP A 187 -11.32 6.79 28.28
CA TRP A 187 -11.62 5.39 27.95
C TRP A 187 -13.10 5.15 27.64
N GLN A 188 -13.99 5.71 28.45
CA GLN A 188 -15.43 5.62 28.23
C GLN A 188 -15.82 6.21 26.87
N LYS A 189 -15.27 7.39 26.52
CA LYS A 189 -15.56 8.04 25.24
C LYS A 189 -15.00 7.25 24.05
N LEU A 190 -13.79 6.70 24.14
CA LEU A 190 -13.21 5.86 23.08
C LEU A 190 -14.04 4.59 22.85
N LYS A 191 -14.51 3.94 23.92
CA LYS A 191 -15.38 2.76 23.83
C LYS A 191 -16.74 3.11 23.20
N GLN A 192 -17.32 4.27 23.52
CA GLN A 192 -18.54 4.77 22.88
C GLN A 192 -18.31 5.00 21.37
N LEU A 193 -17.21 5.65 21.00
CA LEU A 193 -16.84 5.87 19.59
C LEU A 193 -16.64 4.57 18.82
N ARG A 194 -16.09 3.52 19.45
CA ARG A 194 -15.98 2.22 18.78
C ARG A 194 -17.34 1.54 18.57
N LYS A 195 -18.24 1.65 19.55
CA LYS A 195 -19.60 1.09 19.45
C LYS A 195 -20.45 1.84 18.42
N ASP A 196 -20.29 3.16 18.34
CA ASP A 196 -20.95 4.01 17.35
C ASP A 196 -19.96 5.03 16.74
N PRO A 197 -19.27 4.65 15.65
CA PRO A 197 -18.36 5.56 14.96
C PRO A 197 -19.04 6.81 14.39
N ALA A 198 -20.38 6.82 14.24
CA ALA A 198 -21.11 7.98 13.71
C ALA A 198 -21.05 9.18 14.66
N LEU A 199 -20.74 8.95 15.93
CA LEU A 199 -20.45 10.01 16.89
C LEU A 199 -19.25 10.87 16.44
N ALA A 200 -18.29 10.31 15.70
CA ALA A 200 -17.14 11.06 15.21
C ALA A 200 -17.47 12.00 14.04
N SER A 201 -18.46 11.67 13.21
CA SER A 201 -18.86 12.51 12.08
C SER A 201 -19.85 13.62 12.45
N ARG A 202 -20.52 13.49 13.60
CA ARG A 202 -21.41 14.52 14.18
C ARG A 202 -20.65 15.63 14.89
N ASP A 203 -19.49 15.28 15.45
CA ASP A 203 -18.60 16.20 16.18
C ASP A 203 -17.73 17.04 15.21
N ASN A 204 -18.33 17.44 14.08
CA ASN A 204 -17.72 17.98 12.86
C ASN A 204 -17.09 19.36 13.06
N LYS A 205 -16.21 19.49 14.05
CA LYS A 205 -15.25 20.59 14.16
C LYS A 205 -14.53 20.66 12.83
N ALA A 206 -14.61 21.82 12.18
CA ALA A 206 -14.09 22.07 10.86
C ALA A 206 -12.72 21.42 10.72
N ARG A 207 -12.61 20.51 9.75
CA ARG A 207 -11.44 19.74 9.34
C ARG A 207 -10.15 20.39 9.85
N LEU A 208 -9.67 19.95 11.02
CA LEU A 208 -8.54 20.56 11.71
C LEU A 208 -7.39 20.73 10.73
N ASP A 209 -6.92 21.96 10.59
CA ASP A 209 -5.68 22.23 9.87
C ASP A 209 -4.52 21.96 10.83
N PHE A 210 -4.19 20.67 10.96
CA PHE A 210 -3.03 20.25 11.74
C PHE A 210 -1.71 20.84 11.20
N SER A 211 -1.63 21.26 9.93
CA SER A 211 -0.42 21.93 9.46
C SER A 211 -0.23 23.28 10.17
N SER A 212 -1.28 24.08 10.30
CA SER A 212 -1.22 25.34 11.06
C SER A 212 -0.99 25.15 12.57
N GLU A 213 -1.53 24.09 13.17
CA GLU A 213 -1.35 23.79 14.61
C GLU A 213 0.07 23.30 14.94
N LEU A 214 0.70 22.57 14.01
CA LEU A 214 2.03 21.97 14.18
C LEU A 214 3.16 22.85 13.63
N GLU A 215 2.85 23.97 12.97
CA GLU A 215 3.78 24.86 12.26
C GLU A 215 4.74 25.66 13.15
N GLN A 216 4.63 25.54 14.48
CA GLN A 216 5.48 26.33 15.38
C GLN A 216 6.97 25.95 15.40
N ASN A 217 7.53 25.04 14.57
CA ASN A 217 9.00 24.82 14.51
C ASN A 217 9.54 23.89 13.37
N ILE A 218 8.94 23.81 12.17
CA ILE A 218 9.50 22.93 11.10
C ILE A 218 9.42 23.61 9.71
N PRO A 219 10.56 23.94 9.06
CA PRO A 219 10.58 24.83 7.90
C PRO A 219 10.07 24.23 6.57
N ASP A 220 9.99 22.91 6.43
CA ASP A 220 9.53 22.23 5.22
C ASP A 220 8.94 20.85 5.59
N ASN A 221 7.78 20.47 5.00
CA ASN A 221 6.99 19.24 5.25
C ASN A 221 5.86 19.28 6.31
N SER A 222 5.28 20.45 6.63
CA SER A 222 4.17 20.55 7.61
C SER A 222 2.96 19.66 7.27
N LYS A 223 2.61 19.52 5.98
CA LYS A 223 1.45 18.72 5.52
C LYS A 223 1.63 17.21 5.66
N ASP A 224 2.80 16.67 5.33
CA ASP A 224 3.06 15.23 5.46
C ASP A 224 3.16 14.83 6.93
N LEU A 225 3.80 15.67 7.75
CA LEU A 225 3.84 15.46 9.20
C LEU A 225 2.43 15.51 9.80
N ALA A 226 1.61 16.50 9.44
CA ALA A 226 0.22 16.63 9.87
C ALA A 226 -0.61 15.40 9.48
N ALA A 227 -0.47 14.92 8.25
CA ALA A 227 -1.18 13.74 7.78
C ALA A 227 -0.80 12.50 8.59
N ARG A 228 0.48 12.33 8.91
CA ARG A 228 0.99 11.21 9.73
C ARG A 228 0.57 11.31 11.19
N TYR A 229 0.60 12.52 11.75
CA TYR A 229 0.11 12.79 13.08
C TYR A 229 -1.36 12.36 13.24
N GLU A 230 -2.23 12.74 12.29
CA GLU A 230 -3.62 12.27 12.23
C GLU A 230 -3.69 10.74 12.04
N ASP A 231 -2.82 10.18 11.21
CA ASP A 231 -2.71 8.75 10.91
C ASP A 231 -2.48 7.90 12.16
N ILE A 232 -1.54 8.34 13.00
CA ILE A 232 -1.15 7.69 14.26
C ILE A 232 -2.28 7.74 15.26
N PHE A 233 -2.97 8.86 15.43
CA PHE A 233 -4.15 8.93 16.30
C PHE A 233 -5.22 7.93 15.89
N ALA A 234 -5.52 7.84 14.59
CA ALA A 234 -6.48 6.87 14.10
C ALA A 234 -6.02 5.42 14.35
N LYS A 235 -4.72 5.11 14.13
CA LYS A 235 -4.15 3.79 14.43
C LYS A 235 -4.26 3.47 15.91
N CYS A 236 -3.85 4.37 16.80
CA CYS A 236 -3.96 4.21 18.24
C CYS A 236 -5.41 4.00 18.67
N PHE A 237 -6.37 4.76 18.13
CA PHE A 237 -7.78 4.50 18.40
C PHE A 237 -8.14 3.05 18.05
N SER A 238 -7.84 2.58 16.83
CA SER A 238 -8.21 1.23 16.40
C SER A 238 -7.48 0.12 17.18
N TYR A 239 -6.21 0.33 17.53
CA TYR A 239 -5.35 -0.61 18.24
C TYR A 239 -5.73 -0.74 19.71
N LEU A 240 -5.93 0.39 20.39
CA LEU A 240 -6.25 0.42 21.81
C LEU A 240 -7.64 -0.14 22.08
N THR A 241 -8.62 0.19 21.23
CA THR A 241 -10.02 -0.22 21.39
C THR A 241 -10.35 -1.56 20.72
N GLY A 242 -9.45 -2.11 19.90
CA GLY A 242 -9.68 -3.31 19.11
C GLY A 242 -9.27 -4.63 19.78
N THR A 243 -9.90 -5.70 19.32
CA THR A 243 -9.61 -7.09 19.72
C THR A 243 -8.41 -7.67 18.97
N LEU A 244 -7.92 -8.84 19.40
CA LEU A 244 -6.90 -9.58 18.65
C LEU A 244 -7.40 -9.96 17.25
N GLN A 245 -8.67 -10.34 17.10
CA GLN A 245 -9.25 -10.69 15.80
C GLN A 245 -9.28 -9.49 14.85
N ASP A 246 -9.58 -8.29 15.35
CA ASP A 246 -9.53 -7.05 14.58
C ASP A 246 -8.12 -6.81 14.00
N ARG A 247 -7.08 -7.16 14.76
CA ARG A 247 -5.68 -6.96 14.37
C ARG A 247 -5.22 -7.94 13.29
N GLU A 248 -5.90 -9.06 13.07
CA GLU A 248 -5.60 -10.02 11.99
C GLU A 248 -6.18 -9.63 10.64
N VAL A 249 -6.96 -8.55 10.61
CA VAL A 249 -7.61 -8.01 9.43
C VAL A 249 -6.60 -7.21 8.59
N ILE A 250 -6.45 -7.57 7.31
CA ILE A 250 -5.59 -6.86 6.35
C ILE A 250 -6.40 -6.43 5.12
N PRO A 251 -6.17 -5.24 4.55
CA PRO A 251 -6.85 -4.80 3.35
C PRO A 251 -6.77 -5.76 2.15
N LEU A 252 -7.87 -5.89 1.39
CA LEU A 252 -7.91 -6.75 0.21
C LEU A 252 -6.95 -6.24 -0.87
N GLY A 253 -6.06 -7.14 -1.34
CA GLY A 253 -5.02 -6.84 -2.33
C GLY A 253 -3.63 -6.62 -1.73
N GLN A 254 -3.52 -6.61 -0.40
CA GLN A 254 -2.27 -6.84 0.33
C GLN A 254 -1.98 -8.36 0.43
N PRO A 255 -0.71 -8.77 0.62
CA PRO A 255 0.47 -7.94 0.86
C PRO A 255 1.09 -7.29 -0.38
N ALA A 256 0.62 -7.57 -1.61
CA ALA A 256 1.24 -7.02 -2.81
C ALA A 256 0.99 -5.49 -2.97
N GLN A 257 1.84 -4.69 -2.32
CA GLN A 257 1.83 -3.21 -2.32
C GLN A 257 2.39 -2.55 -3.57
N PHE A 258 3.09 -3.34 -4.38
CA PHE A 258 3.86 -2.83 -5.52
C PHE A 258 2.92 -2.58 -6.68
N PHE A 259 2.05 -3.55 -6.97
CA PHE A 259 0.99 -3.36 -7.93
C PHE A 259 -0.28 -2.78 -7.29
N GLY A 260 -0.31 -1.48 -7.01
CA GLY A 260 -1.52 -0.84 -6.47
C GLY A 260 -2.71 -0.90 -7.44
N PHE A 261 -3.93 -1.11 -6.93
CA PHE A 261 -5.11 -0.64 -7.65
C PHE A 261 -5.22 0.86 -7.41
N VAL A 262 -4.73 1.61 -8.39
CA VAL A 262 -4.79 3.07 -8.40
C VAL A 262 -6.25 3.48 -8.19
N SER A 263 -6.48 4.60 -7.49
CA SER A 263 -7.81 5.19 -7.25
C SER A 263 -8.46 5.64 -8.55
N ILE A 264 -8.80 4.67 -9.39
CA ILE A 264 -9.60 4.76 -10.59
C ILE A 264 -11.00 5.18 -10.10
N ARG A 265 -11.41 6.40 -10.41
CA ARG A 265 -12.72 6.97 -10.11
C ARG A 265 -13.51 7.09 -11.39
N HIS A 266 -14.82 6.99 -11.35
CA HIS A 266 -15.65 7.42 -12.47
C HIS A 266 -15.51 8.92 -12.70
N LYS A 267 -15.79 9.41 -13.91
CA LYS A 267 -15.85 10.85 -14.24
C LYS A 267 -16.72 11.67 -13.27
N SER A 268 -17.72 11.04 -12.64
CA SER A 268 -18.56 11.61 -11.59
C SER A 268 -17.88 11.80 -10.22
N GLY A 269 -16.59 11.46 -10.09
CA GLY A 269 -15.82 11.55 -8.85
C GLY A 269 -16.05 10.39 -7.87
N ARG A 270 -16.95 9.44 -8.16
CA ARG A 270 -17.16 8.24 -7.32
C ARG A 270 -16.06 7.20 -7.55
N GLY A 271 -15.59 6.53 -6.48
CA GLY A 271 -14.62 5.44 -6.59
C GLY A 271 -15.13 4.31 -7.49
N ALA A 272 -14.29 3.83 -8.42
CA ALA A 272 -14.64 2.68 -9.24
C ALA A 272 -14.62 1.40 -8.40
N LYS A 273 -15.62 0.55 -8.61
CA LYS A 273 -15.72 -0.74 -7.91
C LYS A 273 -14.75 -1.73 -8.54
N ARG A 274 -13.78 -2.24 -7.76
CA ARG A 274 -12.83 -3.30 -8.18
C ARG A 274 -13.52 -4.47 -8.87
N GLY A 275 -14.63 -4.94 -8.32
CA GLY A 275 -15.40 -6.05 -8.90
C GLY A 275 -16.00 -5.75 -10.27
N LYS A 276 -16.36 -4.48 -10.56
CA LYS A 276 -16.82 -4.08 -11.90
C LYS A 276 -15.65 -4.11 -12.88
N ILE A 277 -14.52 -3.53 -12.50
CA ILE A 277 -13.31 -3.50 -13.34
C ILE A 277 -12.78 -4.90 -13.62
N SER A 278 -12.71 -5.77 -12.61
CA SER A 278 -12.32 -7.17 -12.79
C SER A 278 -13.20 -7.84 -13.85
N LYS A 279 -14.54 -7.72 -13.74
CA LYS A 279 -15.46 -8.32 -14.71
C LYS A 279 -15.31 -7.77 -16.12
N GLN A 280 -15.08 -6.46 -16.27
CA GLN A 280 -14.85 -5.85 -17.58
C GLN A 280 -13.54 -6.31 -18.19
N PHE A 281 -12.47 -6.37 -17.39
CA PHE A 281 -11.17 -6.84 -17.84
C PHE A 281 -11.20 -8.34 -18.17
N ASP A 282 -11.84 -9.17 -17.35
CA ASP A 282 -11.97 -10.61 -17.61
C ASP A 282 -12.69 -10.89 -18.94
N LYS A 283 -13.67 -10.05 -19.33
CA LYS A 283 -14.35 -10.16 -20.64
C LYS A 283 -13.46 -9.80 -21.84
N LEU A 284 -12.43 -8.99 -21.61
CA LEU A 284 -11.49 -8.56 -22.64
C LEU A 284 -10.40 -9.60 -22.89
N LEU A 285 -10.07 -10.41 -21.88
CA LEU A 285 -8.98 -11.36 -21.92
C LEU A 285 -9.36 -12.68 -22.60
N SER A 286 -8.38 -13.29 -23.27
CA SER A 286 -8.47 -14.65 -23.82
C SER A 286 -8.44 -15.71 -22.71
N ARG A 287 -8.82 -16.95 -23.05
CA ARG A 287 -8.74 -18.09 -22.13
C ARG A 287 -7.31 -18.34 -21.60
N GLU A 288 -6.31 -18.11 -22.45
CA GLU A 288 -4.91 -18.20 -22.08
C GLU A 288 -4.53 -17.13 -21.06
N GLN A 289 -4.87 -15.86 -21.31
CA GLN A 289 -4.60 -14.75 -20.39
C GLN A 289 -5.31 -14.93 -19.04
N LEU A 290 -6.56 -15.39 -19.04
CA LEU A 290 -7.28 -15.74 -17.82
C LEU A 290 -6.57 -16.84 -17.02
N THR A 291 -5.95 -17.80 -17.71
CA THR A 291 -5.15 -18.87 -17.07
C THR A 291 -3.94 -18.31 -16.33
N TYR A 292 -3.25 -17.30 -16.89
CA TYR A 292 -2.14 -16.63 -16.20
C TYR A 292 -2.58 -15.94 -14.90
N LEU A 293 -3.74 -15.27 -14.91
CA LEU A 293 -4.28 -14.64 -13.70
C LEU A 293 -4.76 -15.66 -12.66
N ASN A 294 -5.32 -16.79 -13.10
CA ASN A 294 -5.76 -17.87 -12.21
C ASN A 294 -4.57 -18.57 -11.53
N LYS A 295 -3.49 -18.85 -12.28
CA LYS A 295 -2.25 -19.41 -11.71
C LYS A 295 -1.65 -18.47 -10.66
N ALA A 296 -1.58 -17.17 -10.97
CA ALA A 296 -1.11 -16.15 -10.03
C ALA A 296 -1.98 -16.08 -8.76
N THR A 297 -3.30 -16.15 -8.91
CA THR A 297 -4.24 -16.19 -7.77
C THR A 297 -3.96 -17.35 -6.83
N ASN A 298 -3.71 -18.55 -7.38
CA ASN A 298 -3.43 -19.73 -6.58
C ASN A 298 -2.09 -19.64 -5.85
N ALA A 299 -1.07 -19.08 -6.49
CA ALA A 299 0.22 -18.84 -5.84
C ALA A 299 0.10 -17.79 -4.72
N LEU A 300 -0.60 -16.67 -4.98
CA LEU A 300 -0.84 -15.62 -3.98
C LEU A 300 -1.62 -16.13 -2.77
N LEU A 301 -2.56 -17.06 -2.94
CA LEU A 301 -3.30 -17.66 -1.82
C LEU A 301 -2.39 -18.29 -0.77
N LEU A 302 -1.29 -18.91 -1.19
CA LEU A 302 -0.32 -19.54 -0.29
C LEU A 302 0.51 -18.48 0.44
N GLU A 303 1.03 -17.51 -0.30
CA GLU A 303 1.83 -16.41 0.26
C GLU A 303 1.02 -15.55 1.24
N ILE A 304 -0.25 -15.25 0.92
CA ILE A 304 -1.14 -14.49 1.81
C ILE A 304 -1.38 -15.23 3.12
N LYS A 305 -1.50 -16.57 3.11
CA LYS A 305 -1.61 -17.34 4.36
C LYS A 305 -0.35 -17.21 5.20
N GLN A 306 0.83 -17.29 4.58
CA GLN A 306 2.10 -17.11 5.27
C GLN A 306 2.25 -15.69 5.82
N PHE A 307 1.90 -14.68 5.02
CA PHE A 307 1.91 -13.27 5.43
C PHE A 307 1.06 -13.06 6.69
N LYS A 308 -0.19 -13.55 6.68
CA LYS A 308 -1.10 -13.41 7.82
C LYS A 308 -0.54 -14.06 9.08
N ARG A 309 0.09 -15.24 8.96
CA ARG A 309 0.73 -15.93 10.09
C ARG A 309 1.88 -15.10 10.67
N LEU A 310 2.84 -14.70 9.83
CA LEU A 310 4.00 -13.93 10.28
C LEU A 310 3.60 -12.56 10.83
N ARG A 311 2.62 -11.90 10.23
CA ARG A 311 2.11 -10.61 10.70
C ARG A 311 1.42 -10.76 12.05
N ARG A 312 0.69 -11.85 12.29
CA ARG A 312 0.11 -12.17 13.60
C ARG A 312 1.21 -12.32 14.66
N GLU A 313 2.27 -13.06 14.36
CA GLU A 313 3.44 -13.21 15.25
C GLU A 313 4.07 -11.84 15.57
N LEU A 314 4.29 -11.01 14.54
CA LEU A 314 4.83 -9.66 14.70
C LEU A 314 3.90 -8.73 15.53
N MET A 315 2.58 -8.83 15.38
CA MET A 315 1.62 -8.08 16.19
C MET A 315 1.63 -8.52 17.66
N LEU A 316 1.85 -9.81 17.95
CA LEU A 316 1.99 -10.29 19.32
C LEU A 316 3.25 -9.73 20.00
N TYR A 317 4.33 -9.50 19.24
CA TYR A 317 5.51 -8.77 19.72
C TYR A 317 5.18 -7.32 20.09
N MET A 318 4.41 -6.62 19.25
CA MET A 318 3.96 -5.25 19.56
C MET A 318 3.07 -5.20 20.80
N ASP A 319 2.26 -6.22 21.06
CA ASP A 319 1.45 -6.28 22.27
C ASP A 319 2.31 -6.36 23.55
N ARG A 320 3.52 -6.94 23.49
CA ARG A 320 4.46 -6.91 24.63
C ARG A 320 4.93 -5.49 24.96
N VAL A 321 5.09 -4.65 23.94
CA VAL A 321 5.39 -3.21 24.10
C VAL A 321 4.26 -2.49 24.81
N ARG A 322 3.01 -2.80 24.46
CA ARG A 322 1.81 -2.21 25.06
C ARG A 322 1.62 -2.59 26.53
N PHE A 323 1.73 -3.87 26.87
CA PHE A 323 1.42 -4.37 28.20
C PHE A 323 2.58 -4.35 29.20
N GLY A 324 3.67 -3.62 28.89
CA GLY A 324 4.70 -3.28 29.88
C GLY A 324 5.79 -4.33 30.11
N ASN A 325 5.82 -5.43 29.35
CA ASN A 325 6.95 -6.37 29.37
C ASN A 325 8.06 -5.93 28.39
N GLN A 326 8.52 -4.68 28.47
CA GLN A 326 9.63 -4.20 27.62
C GLN A 326 10.91 -5.04 27.83
N GLN A 327 11.09 -5.65 29.01
CA GLN A 327 12.18 -6.56 29.31
C GLN A 327 12.14 -7.87 28.49
N THR A 328 11.01 -8.24 27.86
CA THR A 328 10.88 -9.44 27.01
C THR A 328 10.70 -9.11 25.52
N PHE A 329 10.86 -7.83 25.15
CA PHE A 329 10.86 -7.43 23.74
C PHE A 329 12.24 -7.67 23.14
N ASP A 330 12.36 -8.79 22.41
CA ASP A 330 13.54 -9.08 21.60
C ASP A 330 13.46 -8.32 20.26
N LEU A 331 14.29 -7.28 20.12
CA LEU A 331 14.36 -6.47 18.91
C LEU A 331 14.91 -7.27 17.71
N GLU A 332 15.82 -8.21 17.94
CA GLU A 332 16.41 -8.98 16.86
C GLU A 332 15.42 -10.03 16.34
N GLU A 333 14.68 -10.72 17.22
CA GLU A 333 13.61 -11.62 16.77
C GLU A 333 12.51 -10.85 16.01
N TYR A 334 12.15 -9.66 16.50
CA TYR A 334 11.22 -8.77 15.82
C TYR A 334 11.71 -8.36 14.42
N LYS A 335 12.99 -7.99 14.26
CA LYS A 335 13.61 -7.72 12.96
C LYS A 335 13.58 -8.93 12.04
N GLN A 336 13.88 -10.13 12.56
CA GLN A 336 13.84 -11.35 11.75
C GLN A 336 12.42 -11.68 11.24
N LEU A 337 11.39 -11.45 12.05
CA LEU A 337 10.00 -11.55 11.60
C LEU A 337 9.68 -10.51 10.52
N ALA A 338 10.15 -9.27 10.69
CA ALA A 338 9.98 -8.20 9.71
C ALA A 338 10.62 -8.54 8.35
N TYR A 339 11.84 -9.09 8.36
CA TYR A 339 12.52 -9.55 7.14
C TYR A 339 11.74 -10.65 6.42
N LYS A 340 11.26 -11.65 7.17
CA LYS A 340 10.43 -12.73 6.60
C LYS A 340 9.14 -12.19 5.98
N LEU A 341 8.51 -11.18 6.59
CA LEU A 341 7.34 -10.53 6.02
C LEU A 341 7.67 -9.79 4.73
N GLY A 342 8.76 -9.02 4.71
CA GLY A 342 9.26 -8.33 3.51
C GLY A 342 9.48 -9.30 2.34
N VAL A 343 10.11 -10.44 2.59
CA VAL A 343 10.30 -11.50 1.57
C VAL A 343 8.95 -12.00 1.03
N VAL A 344 7.96 -12.27 1.89
CA VAL A 344 6.62 -12.71 1.46
C VAL A 344 5.93 -11.64 0.60
N GLU A 345 6.05 -10.36 0.96
CA GLU A 345 5.51 -9.27 0.15
C GLU A 345 6.11 -9.25 -1.25
N ILE A 346 7.43 -9.42 -1.35
CA ILE A 346 8.14 -9.39 -2.63
C ILE A 346 7.82 -10.60 -3.48
N ARG A 347 7.68 -11.80 -2.89
CA ARG A 347 7.18 -12.95 -3.64
C ARG A 347 5.78 -12.72 -4.20
N CYS A 348 4.89 -12.11 -3.43
CA CYS A 348 3.58 -11.71 -3.94
C CYS A 348 3.70 -10.73 -5.11
N ALA A 349 4.59 -9.74 -5.00
CA ALA A 349 4.83 -8.76 -6.05
C ALA A 349 5.38 -9.41 -7.34
N ILE A 350 6.35 -10.31 -7.22
CA ILE A 350 6.93 -11.06 -8.34
C ILE A 350 5.85 -11.91 -9.04
N ILE A 351 5.01 -12.62 -8.28
CA ILE A 351 3.90 -13.41 -8.85
C ILE A 351 3.00 -12.54 -9.72
N GLU A 352 2.69 -11.32 -9.27
CA GLU A 352 1.87 -10.37 -10.02
C GLU A 352 2.59 -9.82 -11.24
N ALA A 353 3.85 -9.37 -11.10
CA ALA A 353 4.67 -8.87 -12.21
C ALA A 353 4.76 -9.89 -13.36
N LEU A 354 5.13 -11.13 -13.03
CA LEU A 354 5.26 -12.23 -13.98
C LEU A 354 3.93 -12.54 -14.68
N SER A 355 2.83 -12.55 -13.92
CA SER A 355 1.49 -12.81 -14.45
C SER A 355 1.05 -11.71 -15.41
N TYR A 356 1.24 -10.45 -15.01
CA TYR A 356 0.83 -9.29 -15.81
C TYR A 356 1.67 -9.17 -17.08
N ARG A 357 2.98 -9.48 -17.01
CA ARG A 357 3.84 -9.55 -18.20
C ARG A 357 3.35 -10.61 -19.18
N LYS A 358 3.00 -11.82 -18.70
CA LYS A 358 2.45 -12.90 -19.53
C LYS A 358 1.13 -12.50 -20.19
N VAL A 359 0.24 -11.83 -19.46
CA VAL A 359 -1.00 -11.28 -20.03
C VAL A 359 -0.71 -10.25 -21.12
N ARG A 360 0.22 -9.32 -20.85
CA ARG A 360 0.62 -8.26 -21.79
C ARG A 360 1.28 -8.82 -23.05
N ALA A 361 2.12 -9.84 -22.91
CA ALA A 361 2.92 -10.42 -24.00
C ALA A 361 2.06 -10.94 -25.16
N VAL A 362 0.88 -11.46 -24.86
CA VAL A 362 -0.03 -12.05 -25.84
C VAL A 362 -1.27 -11.20 -26.10
N MET A 363 -1.27 -9.92 -25.65
CA MET A 363 -2.41 -9.03 -25.82
C MET A 363 -2.44 -8.43 -27.24
N SER A 364 -3.52 -8.68 -27.97
CA SER A 364 -3.69 -8.15 -29.33
C SER A 364 -3.89 -6.64 -29.35
N GLU A 365 -3.66 -5.99 -30.49
CA GLU A 365 -3.90 -4.55 -30.66
C GLU A 365 -5.36 -4.18 -30.36
N ALA A 366 -6.31 -5.01 -30.77
CA ALA A 366 -7.72 -4.82 -30.48
C ALA A 366 -8.03 -4.88 -28.98
N GLN A 367 -7.41 -5.82 -28.24
CA GLN A 367 -7.54 -5.89 -26.78
C GLN A 367 -6.92 -4.66 -26.12
N GLN A 368 -5.76 -4.19 -26.57
CA GLN A 368 -5.12 -2.99 -26.04
C GLN A 368 -6.01 -1.77 -26.26
N ALA A 369 -6.56 -1.58 -27.47
CA ALA A 369 -7.46 -0.48 -27.79
C ALA A 369 -8.73 -0.52 -26.91
N GLN A 370 -9.38 -1.67 -26.80
CA GLN A 370 -10.56 -1.85 -25.93
C GLN A 370 -10.24 -1.59 -24.45
N MET A 371 -9.06 -2.00 -23.98
CA MET A 371 -8.62 -1.74 -22.62
C MET A 371 -8.47 -0.25 -22.36
N MET A 372 -7.96 0.52 -23.34
CA MET A 372 -7.87 1.98 -23.24
C MET A 372 -9.24 2.67 -23.28
N VAL A 373 -10.19 2.14 -24.06
CA VAL A 373 -11.60 2.60 -24.01
C VAL A 373 -12.17 2.40 -22.61
N LEU A 374 -12.03 1.20 -22.04
CA LEU A 374 -12.45 0.92 -20.66
C LEU A 374 -11.76 1.86 -19.66
N ARG A 375 -10.46 2.15 -19.86
CA ARG A 375 -9.69 3.03 -18.97
C ARG A 375 -10.19 4.48 -19.02
N SER A 376 -10.72 4.93 -20.16
CA SER A 376 -11.23 6.28 -20.38
C SER A 376 -12.50 6.61 -19.59
N ASP A 377 -13.24 5.59 -19.14
CA ASP A 377 -14.40 5.75 -18.23
C ASP A 377 -13.99 6.20 -16.83
N TYR A 378 -12.68 6.20 -16.57
CA TYR A 378 -12.13 6.43 -15.27
C TYR A 378 -11.09 7.55 -15.24
N ILE A 379 -11.25 8.45 -14.29
CA ILE A 379 -10.28 9.47 -13.91
C ILE A 379 -9.44 8.98 -12.74
N ILE A 380 -8.25 9.54 -12.57
CA ILE A 380 -7.45 9.33 -11.37
C ILE A 380 -7.88 10.38 -10.35
N ASP A 381 -8.05 9.97 -9.10
CA ASP A 381 -8.42 10.90 -8.02
C ASP A 381 -7.35 11.97 -7.77
N SER A 382 -7.59 13.19 -8.25
CA SER A 382 -6.66 14.32 -8.09
C SER A 382 -6.37 14.67 -6.63
N LYS A 383 -7.23 14.30 -5.66
CA LYS A 383 -6.98 14.54 -4.21
C LYS A 383 -5.97 13.59 -3.57
N THR A 384 -5.74 12.43 -4.19
CA THR A 384 -4.65 11.51 -3.82
C THR A 384 -3.54 11.53 -4.85
N THR A 385 -3.57 12.51 -5.75
CA THR A 385 -2.61 12.70 -6.82
C THR A 385 -1.81 13.94 -6.49
N GLU A 386 -0.50 13.80 -6.48
CA GLU A 386 0.35 14.95 -6.68
C GLU A 386 0.00 15.49 -8.08
N ASN A 387 -0.64 16.67 -8.14
CA ASN A 387 -1.03 17.33 -9.40
C ASN A 387 0.21 17.94 -10.05
N LEU A 388 1.19 17.10 -10.35
CA LEU A 388 2.33 17.49 -11.14
C LEU A 388 1.83 17.71 -12.56
N ALA A 389 2.09 18.90 -13.10
CA ALA A 389 1.80 19.27 -14.48
C ALA A 389 3.08 19.83 -15.11
N GLY A 390 3.08 19.97 -16.44
CA GLY A 390 4.18 20.56 -17.18
C GLY A 390 5.54 19.94 -16.82
N LEU A 391 6.49 20.79 -16.43
CA LEU A 391 7.88 20.39 -16.14
C LEU A 391 8.00 19.45 -14.95
N ASP A 392 7.21 19.61 -13.89
CA ASP A 392 7.31 18.72 -12.72
C ASP A 392 6.83 17.32 -13.04
N ARG A 393 5.76 17.22 -13.85
CA ARG A 393 5.29 15.93 -14.39
C ARG A 393 6.35 15.31 -15.29
N GLY A 394 6.94 16.11 -16.17
CA GLY A 394 8.03 15.68 -17.04
C GLY A 394 9.25 15.20 -16.27
N LYS A 395 9.66 15.92 -15.22
CA LYS A 395 10.76 15.55 -14.32
C LYS A 395 10.49 14.22 -13.60
N GLN A 396 9.24 13.98 -13.19
CA GLN A 396 8.85 12.71 -12.60
C GLN A 396 8.91 11.58 -13.62
N LEU A 397 8.37 11.78 -14.82
CA LEU A 397 8.38 10.80 -15.90
C LEU A 397 9.80 10.51 -16.40
N PHE A 398 10.69 11.51 -16.40
CA PHE A 398 12.08 11.37 -16.80
C PHE A 398 12.85 10.38 -15.91
N LYS A 399 12.38 10.12 -14.68
CA LYS A 399 12.96 9.07 -13.82
C LYS A 399 12.88 7.67 -14.46
N LEU A 400 11.95 7.44 -15.40
CA LEU A 400 11.88 6.21 -16.21
C LEU A 400 13.03 6.13 -17.23
N CYS A 401 13.53 7.28 -17.68
CA CYS A 401 14.59 7.41 -18.67
C CYS A 401 15.97 7.49 -18.01
N ALA A 402 16.07 8.18 -16.87
CA ALA A 402 17.32 8.49 -16.18
C ALA A 402 18.13 7.22 -15.81
N GLY A 403 17.45 6.11 -15.50
CA GLY A 403 18.10 4.85 -15.16
C GLY A 403 19.04 4.31 -16.25
N CYS A 404 18.74 4.58 -17.52
CA CYS A 404 19.60 4.19 -18.64
C CYS A 404 20.38 5.38 -19.21
N HIS A 405 19.81 6.58 -19.17
CA HIS A 405 20.32 7.75 -19.90
C HIS A 405 21.19 8.72 -19.07
N GLN A 406 21.33 8.50 -17.75
CA GLN A 406 22.22 9.30 -16.88
C GLN A 406 23.38 8.50 -16.24
N GLN A 407 23.45 7.18 -16.43
CA GLN A 407 24.44 6.30 -15.79
C GLN A 407 25.04 5.29 -16.78
N ASN A 408 26.33 4.97 -16.63
CA ASN A 408 27.01 3.73 -17.07
C ASN A 408 26.86 3.28 -18.54
N ASN A 409 26.88 4.20 -19.51
CA ASN A 409 26.92 3.88 -20.96
C ASN A 409 25.86 2.88 -21.48
N LEU A 410 24.76 2.65 -20.74
CA LEU A 410 23.68 1.73 -21.16
C LEU A 410 22.83 2.34 -22.28
N ALA A 411 22.69 3.66 -22.28
CA ALA A 411 22.02 4.42 -23.32
C ALA A 411 22.71 5.79 -23.52
N PRO A 412 22.59 6.41 -24.71
CA PRO A 412 23.19 7.70 -24.99
C PRO A 412 22.51 8.81 -24.17
N SER A 413 23.27 9.83 -23.76
CA SER A 413 22.72 10.96 -22.99
C SER A 413 21.54 11.63 -23.70
N LEU A 414 20.50 11.99 -22.93
CA LEU A 414 19.34 12.74 -23.42
C LEU A 414 19.50 14.26 -23.31
N ASN A 415 20.62 14.75 -22.78
CA ASN A 415 20.92 16.17 -22.73
C ASN A 415 20.97 16.74 -24.16
N GLY A 416 20.25 17.83 -24.40
CA GLY A 416 20.13 18.44 -25.72
C GLY A 416 19.52 17.51 -26.77
N ILE A 417 18.63 16.57 -26.40
CA ILE A 417 18.01 15.65 -27.36
C ILE A 417 17.16 16.37 -28.41
N LEU A 418 16.49 17.46 -28.05
CA LEU A 418 15.59 18.17 -28.96
C LEU A 418 16.40 18.82 -30.09
N ASN A 419 15.93 18.64 -31.33
CA ASN A 419 16.61 19.06 -32.55
C ASN A 419 17.98 18.41 -32.82
N ARG A 420 18.37 17.42 -32.03
CA ARG A 420 19.59 16.65 -32.27
C ARG A 420 19.35 15.63 -33.39
N PRO A 421 20.31 15.41 -34.31
CA PRO A 421 20.20 14.33 -35.30
C PRO A 421 20.10 12.97 -34.61
N VAL A 422 19.30 12.06 -35.16
CA VAL A 422 19.14 10.72 -34.61
C VAL A 422 20.47 9.96 -34.72
N ALA A 423 20.80 9.16 -33.70
CA ALA A 423 22.01 8.33 -33.66
C ALA A 423 23.34 9.10 -33.88
N SER A 424 23.43 10.34 -33.38
CA SER A 424 24.58 11.25 -33.58
C SER A 424 25.64 11.26 -32.49
N LEU A 425 25.36 10.69 -31.32
CA LEU A 425 26.35 10.61 -30.25
C LEU A 425 27.32 9.43 -30.48
N ASN A 426 28.48 9.48 -29.83
CA ASN A 426 29.40 8.34 -29.82
C ASN A 426 28.85 7.21 -28.92
N PHE A 427 27.93 6.42 -29.46
CA PHE A 427 27.26 5.31 -28.80
C PHE A 427 27.01 4.17 -29.79
N ALA A 428 27.03 2.93 -29.29
CA ALA A 428 26.78 1.74 -30.10
C ALA A 428 25.28 1.57 -30.41
N TYR A 429 24.74 2.43 -31.28
CA TYR A 429 23.36 2.37 -31.73
C TYR A 429 23.04 1.06 -32.46
N SER A 430 21.78 0.61 -32.37
CA SER A 430 21.29 -0.47 -33.21
C SER A 430 21.30 -0.06 -34.68
N ASP A 431 21.33 -1.03 -35.59
CA ASP A 431 21.33 -0.74 -37.02
C ASP A 431 20.06 0.00 -37.46
N ALA A 432 18.92 -0.30 -36.82
CA ALA A 432 17.68 0.45 -37.00
C ALA A 432 17.81 1.95 -36.67
N PHE A 433 18.56 2.29 -35.62
CA PHE A 433 18.82 3.70 -35.29
C PHE A 433 19.82 4.34 -36.27
N LYS A 434 20.84 3.60 -36.71
CA LYS A 434 21.80 4.10 -37.71
C LYS A 434 21.12 4.44 -39.03
N GLN A 435 20.11 3.67 -39.43
CA GLN A 435 19.31 3.96 -40.63
C GLN A 435 18.49 5.26 -40.53
N GLN A 436 18.33 5.81 -39.33
CA GLN A 436 17.57 7.05 -39.09
C GLN A 436 18.48 8.30 -38.98
N GLN A 437 19.80 8.19 -39.25
CA GLN A 437 20.77 9.27 -39.02
C GLN A 437 20.48 10.60 -39.75
N SER A 438 19.76 10.57 -40.86
CA SER A 438 19.31 11.77 -41.59
C SER A 438 18.13 12.49 -40.92
N ALA A 439 17.45 11.85 -39.97
CA ALA A 439 16.33 12.43 -39.24
C ALA A 439 16.78 13.25 -38.03
N ILE A 440 15.91 14.16 -37.59
CA ILE A 440 16.12 15.02 -36.43
C ILE A 440 15.08 14.68 -35.35
N TRP A 441 15.47 14.71 -34.08
CA TRP A 441 14.56 14.59 -32.94
C TRP A 441 13.72 15.85 -32.73
N THR A 442 12.68 16.03 -33.55
CA THR A 442 11.64 17.04 -33.31
C THR A 442 10.72 16.62 -32.17
N SER A 443 9.92 17.55 -31.64
CA SER A 443 8.89 17.23 -30.64
C SER A 443 7.91 16.17 -31.12
N GLU A 444 7.51 16.22 -32.39
CA GLU A 444 6.56 15.29 -33.02
C GLU A 444 7.19 13.90 -33.21
N LYS A 445 8.46 13.85 -33.61
CA LYS A 445 9.18 12.58 -33.74
C LYS A 445 9.43 11.95 -32.38
N LEU A 446 9.77 12.75 -31.36
CA LEU A 446 9.86 12.28 -29.98
C LEU A 446 8.50 11.83 -29.44
N ASP A 447 7.40 12.51 -29.73
CA ASP A 447 6.06 12.08 -29.31
C ASP A 447 5.71 10.72 -29.92
N SER A 448 5.95 10.57 -31.22
CA SER A 448 5.69 9.32 -31.94
C SER A 448 6.56 8.17 -31.43
N PHE A 449 7.86 8.44 -31.25
CA PHE A 449 8.80 7.45 -30.73
C PHE A 449 8.48 7.08 -29.29
N LEU A 450 8.25 8.05 -28.41
CA LEU A 450 7.87 7.81 -27.03
C LEU A 450 6.51 7.13 -26.91
N ALA A 451 5.61 7.21 -27.89
CA ALA A 451 4.32 6.50 -27.84
C ALA A 451 4.50 4.98 -27.97
N ALA A 452 5.40 4.53 -28.86
CA ALA A 452 5.72 3.12 -29.08
C ALA A 452 7.07 2.97 -29.82
N PRO A 453 8.20 2.92 -29.11
CA PRO A 453 9.54 2.87 -29.71
C PRO A 453 9.72 1.77 -30.76
N ASP A 454 9.28 0.55 -30.45
CA ASP A 454 9.39 -0.61 -31.35
C ASP A 454 8.57 -0.49 -32.63
N LYS A 455 7.48 0.28 -32.61
CA LYS A 455 6.68 0.57 -33.81
C LYS A 455 7.29 1.72 -34.61
N ALA A 456 7.79 2.74 -33.91
CA ALA A 456 8.36 3.92 -34.55
C ALA A 456 9.71 3.62 -35.22
N ILE A 457 10.55 2.79 -34.59
CA ILE A 457 11.83 2.34 -35.13
C ILE A 457 11.95 0.82 -34.86
N PRO A 458 11.42 -0.03 -35.76
CA PRO A 458 11.52 -1.49 -35.62
C PRO A 458 12.98 -1.96 -35.57
N GLY A 459 13.32 -2.81 -34.60
CA GLY A 459 14.70 -3.29 -34.39
C GLY A 459 15.58 -2.31 -33.62
N ASN A 460 15.01 -1.27 -33.01
CA ASN A 460 15.70 -0.47 -32.01
C ASN A 460 16.03 -1.33 -30.77
N LYS A 461 17.10 -0.99 -30.05
CA LYS A 461 17.54 -1.71 -28.83
C LYS A 461 17.05 -1.05 -27.53
N MET A 462 16.26 0.01 -27.62
CA MET A 462 15.68 0.65 -26.43
C MET A 462 14.47 -0.18 -26.00
N GLY A 463 14.64 -1.02 -24.98
CA GLY A 463 13.59 -1.88 -24.43
C GLY A 463 12.44 -1.14 -23.73
N PHE A 464 12.05 0.04 -24.21
CA PHE A 464 10.99 0.86 -23.65
C PHE A 464 9.69 0.68 -24.43
N ALA A 465 8.62 0.31 -23.76
CA ALA A 465 7.32 0.05 -24.42
C ALA A 465 6.55 1.31 -24.84
N GLY A 466 6.96 2.49 -24.34
CA GLY A 466 6.32 3.77 -24.63
C GLY A 466 5.39 4.33 -23.54
N LEU A 467 5.07 5.61 -23.68
CA LEU A 467 4.13 6.41 -22.90
C LEU A 467 2.86 6.65 -23.73
N LEU A 468 1.79 5.95 -23.36
CA LEU A 468 0.55 5.94 -24.15
C LEU A 468 -0.21 7.27 -24.10
N LYS A 469 -0.11 8.01 -23.00
CA LYS A 469 -0.82 9.29 -22.84
C LYS A 469 -0.05 10.42 -23.50
N ALA A 470 -0.70 11.10 -24.45
CA ALA A 470 -0.13 12.29 -25.10
C ALA A 470 0.32 13.33 -24.07
N GLN A 471 -0.48 13.61 -23.04
CA GLN A 471 -0.13 14.58 -22.00
C GLN A 471 1.14 14.22 -21.23
N ASP A 472 1.37 12.92 -20.94
CA ASP A 472 2.60 12.47 -20.28
C ASP A 472 3.81 12.60 -21.23
N ARG A 473 3.65 12.29 -22.51
CA ARG A 473 4.70 12.51 -23.52
C ARG A 473 5.05 13.97 -23.65
N GLN A 474 4.06 14.85 -23.77
CA GLN A 474 4.27 16.29 -23.90
C GLN A 474 4.93 16.88 -22.64
N ALA A 475 4.53 16.43 -21.44
CA ALA A 475 5.21 16.81 -20.21
C ALA A 475 6.67 16.34 -20.18
N LEU A 476 6.94 15.09 -20.57
CA LEU A 476 8.30 14.56 -20.66
C LEU A 476 9.13 15.31 -21.70
N ILE A 477 8.62 15.54 -22.91
CA ILE A 477 9.29 16.30 -23.97
C ILE A 477 9.61 17.72 -23.51
N SER A 478 8.66 18.37 -22.84
CA SER A 478 8.87 19.69 -22.23
C SER A 478 10.03 19.66 -21.24
N TYR A 479 10.10 18.66 -20.37
CA TYR A 479 11.23 18.51 -19.44
C TYR A 479 12.55 18.18 -20.16
N LEU A 480 12.54 17.29 -21.15
CA LEU A 480 13.71 16.99 -21.97
C LEU A 480 14.27 18.24 -22.66
N SER A 481 13.42 19.17 -23.08
CA SER A 481 13.85 20.45 -23.68
C SER A 481 14.63 21.34 -22.71
N THR A 482 14.51 21.11 -21.39
CA THR A 482 15.27 21.84 -20.36
C THR A 482 16.63 21.22 -20.06
N LEU A 483 16.86 19.97 -20.49
CA LEU A 483 18.14 19.28 -20.29
C LEU A 483 19.14 19.76 -21.34
N LYS A 484 20.24 20.39 -20.89
CA LYS A 484 21.30 20.90 -21.75
C LYS A 484 22.57 20.06 -21.65
#